data_AF-A0AB38U2X4-F1
#
_entry.id   AF-A0AB38U2X4-F1
#
_cell.length_a   1.000
_cell.length_b   1.000
_cell.length_c   1.000
_cell.angle_alpha   90.00
_cell.angle_beta   90.00
_cell.angle_gamma   90.00
#
_symmetry.space_group_name_H-M   'P 1'
#
loop_
_entity.id
_entity.type
_entity.pdbx_description
1 polymer ?
#
loop_
_entity_poly.entity_id
_entity_poly.type
_entity_poly.pdbx_seq_one_letter_code
_entity_poly.pdbx_strand_id
1 'polypeptide(L)'
;MTLQATILAILAIASPCLFAKTQTQDNTNNHQYTSVKILYATSTLTNCSFQYSPIDFCDAKHVEAYQDAIKNNSPNFNGHYILLIYPEFKNYHQRTVVAIDTQTGVVYPLPIDAFSGYMRGRRTAKDDGRITYSLDSNKVCISGAILVYRAFEEGNFCFDFVGDKFVGHHTDYMYP
;
A
#
# COMPACT_ATOMS: atom_id res chain seq x y z
N MET A 1 29.43 29.45 -77.05
CA MET A 1 29.24 28.00 -76.84
C MET A 1 30.01 27.67 -75.57
N THR A 2 29.46 27.26 -74.44
CA THR A 2 28.29 26.44 -74.11
C THR A 2 27.76 26.83 -72.73
N LEU A 3 26.43 26.88 -72.59
CA LEU A 3 25.69 27.21 -71.37
C LEU A 3 25.48 25.92 -70.55
N GLN A 4 25.94 25.88 -69.29
CA GLN A 4 25.65 24.78 -68.36
C GLN A 4 24.25 24.94 -67.77
N ALA A 5 23.45 23.86 -67.85
CA ALA A 5 22.12 23.77 -67.28
C ALA A 5 22.20 23.28 -65.82
N THR A 6 21.59 24.02 -64.89
CA THR A 6 21.36 23.62 -63.50
C THR A 6 20.01 22.91 -63.38
N ILE A 7 20.03 21.69 -62.84
CA ILE A 7 18.84 20.89 -62.53
C ILE A 7 18.42 21.17 -61.08
N LEU A 8 17.20 21.67 -60.87
CA LEU A 8 16.54 21.72 -59.56
C LEU A 8 15.70 20.46 -59.37
N ALA A 9 16.03 19.63 -58.39
CA ALA A 9 15.19 18.51 -57.95
C ALA A 9 14.57 18.86 -56.58
N ILE A 10 13.24 18.94 -56.55
CA ILE A 10 12.45 19.16 -55.32
C ILE A 10 12.07 17.77 -54.77
N LEU A 11 12.59 17.40 -53.60
CA LEU A 11 12.14 16.22 -52.85
C LEU A 11 10.98 16.62 -51.93
N ALA A 12 9.78 16.08 -52.20
CA ALA A 12 8.64 16.14 -51.31
C ALA A 12 8.79 15.06 -50.22
N ILE A 13 8.87 15.48 -48.95
CA ILE A 13 8.97 14.60 -47.80
C ILE A 13 7.53 14.28 -47.34
N ALA A 14 7.06 13.08 -47.63
CA ALA A 14 5.81 12.56 -47.07
C ALA A 14 6.06 12.20 -45.60
N SER A 15 5.49 12.99 -44.69
CA SER A 15 5.55 12.75 -43.24
C SER A 15 4.48 11.73 -42.85
N PRO A 16 4.83 10.54 -42.33
CA PRO A 16 3.82 9.64 -41.80
C PRO A 16 3.29 10.19 -40.47
N CYS A 17 2.01 10.55 -40.44
CA CYS A 17 1.27 10.78 -39.20
C CYS A 17 1.36 9.53 -38.33
N LEU A 18 2.25 9.56 -37.34
CA LEU A 18 2.24 8.65 -36.21
C LEU A 18 0.92 8.87 -35.46
N PHE A 19 -0.04 7.97 -35.69
CA PHE A 19 -1.20 7.81 -34.82
C PHE A 19 -0.69 7.38 -33.44
N ALA A 20 -0.54 8.33 -32.53
CA ALA A 20 -0.42 8.04 -31.12
C ALA A 20 -1.73 7.36 -30.69
N LYS A 21 -1.65 6.07 -30.33
CA LYS A 21 -2.72 5.41 -29.57
C LYS A 21 -2.80 6.12 -28.23
N THR A 22 -3.76 7.02 -28.08
CA THR A 22 -4.16 7.53 -26.78
C THR A 22 -4.64 6.33 -25.97
N GLN A 23 -3.82 5.88 -25.02
CA GLN A 23 -4.27 4.94 -24.01
C GLN A 23 -5.30 5.68 -23.16
N THR A 24 -6.57 5.32 -23.34
CA THR A 24 -7.63 5.71 -22.42
C THR A 24 -7.28 5.10 -21.06
N GLN A 25 -6.93 5.97 -20.11
CA GLN A 25 -6.95 5.65 -18.70
C GLN A 25 -8.35 5.11 -18.40
N ASP A 26 -8.45 3.82 -18.12
CA ASP A 26 -9.71 3.21 -17.74
C ASP A 26 -10.10 3.82 -16.39
N ASN A 27 -11.07 4.73 -16.40
CA ASN A 27 -11.67 5.31 -15.19
C ASN A 27 -12.58 4.26 -14.55
N THR A 28 -12.04 3.11 -14.18
CA THR A 28 -12.69 2.22 -13.22
C THR A 28 -12.53 2.86 -11.86
N ASN A 29 -13.57 3.57 -11.41
CA ASN A 29 -13.64 4.09 -10.05
C ASN A 29 -13.45 2.92 -9.05
N ASN A 30 -12.64 3.14 -8.03
CA ASN A 30 -12.45 2.15 -6.96
C ASN A 30 -13.81 1.82 -6.30
N HIS A 31 -14.00 0.56 -5.94
CA HIS A 31 -15.15 0.12 -5.15
C HIS A 31 -15.17 0.84 -3.80
N GLN A 32 -16.36 1.21 -3.34
CA GLN A 32 -16.55 1.85 -2.05
C GLN A 32 -16.11 0.92 -0.91
N TYR A 33 -15.70 1.50 0.23
CA TYR A 33 -15.38 0.71 1.43
C TYR A 33 -16.54 -0.24 1.79
N THR A 34 -16.20 -1.50 2.06
CA THR A 34 -17.17 -2.55 2.37
C THR A 34 -17.03 -3.05 3.82
N SER A 35 -15.85 -3.57 4.17
CA SER A 35 -15.59 -4.16 5.48
C SER A 35 -14.09 -4.32 5.76
N VAL A 36 -13.76 -4.58 7.01
CA VAL A 36 -12.45 -5.11 7.42
C VAL A 36 -12.56 -6.64 7.53
N LYS A 37 -11.57 -7.36 6.99
CA LYS A 37 -11.44 -8.80 7.12
C LYS A 37 -10.11 -9.16 7.78
N ILE A 38 -10.18 -9.85 8.92
CA ILE A 38 -9.04 -10.38 9.65
C ILE A 38 -9.17 -11.90 9.68
N LEU A 39 -8.19 -12.61 9.12
CA LEU A 39 -8.18 -14.09 9.06
C LEU A 39 -7.40 -14.76 10.22
N TYR A 40 -7.01 -13.98 11.19
CA TYR A 40 -6.36 -14.43 12.41
C TYR A 40 -7.30 -14.28 13.61
N ALA A 41 -6.88 -14.72 14.79
CA ALA A 41 -7.69 -14.58 16.00
C ALA A 41 -8.08 -13.10 16.21
N THR A 42 -9.38 -12.84 16.35
CA THR A 42 -9.94 -11.50 16.53
C THR A 42 -10.47 -11.29 17.95
N SER A 43 -10.55 -10.03 18.34
CA SER A 43 -11.33 -9.64 19.53
C SER A 43 -12.80 -9.99 19.33
N THR A 44 -13.37 -10.76 20.25
CA THR A 44 -14.81 -11.10 20.23
C THR A 44 -15.72 -9.91 20.49
N LEU A 45 -15.17 -8.77 20.93
CA LEU A 45 -15.91 -7.54 21.17
C LEU A 45 -16.20 -6.78 19.87
N THR A 46 -15.21 -6.68 18.98
CA THR A 46 -15.30 -5.85 17.77
C THR A 46 -15.28 -6.66 16.48
N ASN A 47 -14.65 -7.84 16.48
CA ASN A 47 -14.25 -8.58 15.28
C ASN A 47 -13.40 -7.77 14.28
N CYS A 48 -12.97 -6.57 14.67
CA CYS A 48 -12.24 -5.58 13.88
C CYS A 48 -10.86 -5.26 14.47
N SER A 49 -10.42 -6.08 15.41
CA SER A 49 -9.11 -6.01 16.05
C SER A 49 -8.54 -7.41 16.11
N PHE A 50 -7.22 -7.55 15.97
CA PHE A 50 -6.56 -8.79 16.37
C PHE A 50 -6.82 -9.06 17.86
N GLN A 51 -6.79 -10.31 18.27
CA GLN A 51 -7.01 -10.68 19.67
C GLN A 51 -6.01 -9.93 20.55
N TYR A 52 -6.52 -9.18 21.53
CA TYR A 52 -5.76 -8.32 22.44
C TYR A 52 -5.08 -7.07 21.84
N SER A 53 -5.19 -6.83 20.54
CA SER A 53 -4.74 -5.58 19.92
C SER A 53 -5.61 -4.42 20.43
N PRO A 54 -5.01 -3.26 20.74
CA PRO A 54 -5.76 -2.06 21.07
C PRO A 54 -6.33 -1.35 19.81
N ILE A 55 -5.98 -1.82 18.61
CA ILE A 55 -6.36 -1.16 17.35
C ILE A 55 -7.70 -1.69 16.88
N ASP A 56 -8.70 -0.80 16.81
CA ASP A 56 -9.97 -1.07 16.14
C ASP A 56 -9.92 -0.55 14.70
N PHE A 57 -9.70 -1.47 13.76
CA PHE A 57 -9.61 -1.13 12.34
C PHE A 57 -10.95 -0.71 11.73
N CYS A 58 -12.08 -0.86 12.44
CA CYS A 58 -13.41 -0.44 12.01
C CYS A 58 -13.90 0.85 12.67
N ASP A 59 -13.10 1.49 13.53
CA ASP A 59 -13.50 2.75 14.13
C ASP A 59 -13.64 3.87 13.08
N ALA A 60 -14.30 4.96 13.48
CA ALA A 60 -14.65 6.03 12.54
C ALA A 60 -13.42 6.65 11.85
N LYS A 61 -12.30 6.81 12.57
CA LYS A 61 -11.07 7.41 12.00
C LYS A 61 -10.44 6.51 10.94
N HIS A 62 -10.45 5.19 11.13
CA HIS A 62 -9.93 4.25 10.16
C HIS A 62 -10.83 4.15 8.93
N VAL A 63 -12.15 4.05 9.14
CA VAL A 63 -13.12 4.00 8.03
C VAL A 63 -13.06 5.26 7.17
N GLU A 64 -12.95 6.45 7.78
CA GLU A 64 -12.76 7.70 7.05
C GLU A 64 -11.46 7.69 6.23
N ALA A 65 -10.36 7.21 6.82
CA ALA A 65 -9.09 7.09 6.11
C ALA A 65 -9.14 6.10 4.93
N TYR A 66 -9.89 5.00 5.04
CA TYR A 66 -10.10 4.06 3.94
C TYR A 66 -10.90 4.69 2.81
N GLN A 67 -12.00 5.38 3.14
CA GLN A 67 -12.84 6.06 2.17
C GLN A 67 -12.07 7.16 1.43
N ASP A 68 -11.25 7.93 2.14
CA ASP A 68 -10.39 8.95 1.54
C ASP A 68 -9.34 8.32 0.61
N ALA A 69 -8.68 7.23 1.05
CA ALA A 69 -7.72 6.51 0.23
C ALA A 69 -8.35 5.92 -1.04
N ILE A 70 -9.53 5.31 -0.92
CA ILE A 70 -10.30 4.76 -2.06
C ILE A 70 -10.67 5.87 -3.04
N LYS A 71 -11.04 7.05 -2.56
CA LYS A 71 -11.43 8.17 -3.42
C LYS A 71 -10.26 8.81 -4.15
N ASN A 72 -9.12 8.93 -3.47
CA ASN A 72 -8.04 9.81 -3.92
C ASN A 72 -6.82 9.07 -4.49
N ASN A 73 -6.66 7.76 -4.21
CA ASN A 73 -5.47 7.01 -4.60
C ASN A 73 -5.80 5.96 -5.68
N SER A 74 -4.90 5.81 -6.64
CA SER A 74 -4.86 4.63 -7.52
C SER A 74 -4.21 3.45 -6.80
N PRO A 75 -4.46 2.20 -7.24
CA PRO A 75 -3.71 1.04 -6.75
C PRO A 75 -2.20 1.29 -6.75
N ASN A 76 -1.54 0.89 -5.68
CA ASN A 76 -0.09 1.07 -5.49
C ASN A 76 0.60 -0.19 -4.93
N PHE A 77 -0.15 -1.27 -4.75
CA PHE A 77 0.31 -2.52 -4.16
C PHE A 77 -0.39 -3.72 -4.81
N ASN A 78 0.37 -4.78 -5.11
CA ASN A 78 -0.14 -6.07 -5.56
C ASN A 78 -1.23 -5.99 -6.67
N GLY A 79 -0.98 -5.17 -7.69
CA GLY A 79 -1.86 -4.95 -8.83
C GLY A 79 -3.02 -3.99 -8.53
N HIS A 80 -4.00 -4.42 -7.76
CA HIS A 80 -5.26 -3.69 -7.56
C HIS A 80 -5.52 -3.30 -6.10
N TYR A 81 -4.51 -3.39 -5.23
CA TYR A 81 -4.64 -2.95 -3.85
C TYR A 81 -4.04 -1.56 -3.64
N ILE A 82 -4.60 -0.84 -2.68
CA ILE A 82 -3.96 0.32 -2.07
C ILE A 82 -3.36 -0.15 -0.75
N LEU A 83 -2.05 -0.04 -0.58
CA LEU A 83 -1.43 -0.15 0.73
C LEU A 83 -1.52 1.20 1.43
N LEU A 84 -2.38 1.28 2.44
CA LEU A 84 -2.57 2.48 3.25
C LEU A 84 -1.73 2.38 4.52
N ILE A 85 -0.93 3.42 4.77
CA ILE A 85 -0.15 3.61 5.99
C ILE A 85 -0.84 4.70 6.81
N TYR A 86 -1.36 4.36 7.98
CA TYR A 86 -2.15 5.28 8.80
C TYR A 86 -1.38 5.68 10.07
N PRO A 87 -1.31 6.97 10.44
CA PRO A 87 -0.54 7.45 11.59
C PRO A 87 -1.28 7.21 12.92
N GLU A 88 -1.26 5.98 13.41
CA GLU A 88 -2.02 5.51 14.57
C GLU A 88 -1.66 6.23 15.88
N PHE A 89 -0.38 6.34 16.22
CA PHE A 89 0.08 7.12 17.37
C PHE A 89 1.21 8.08 16.97
N LYS A 90 0.80 9.27 16.50
CA LYS A 90 1.70 10.31 15.96
C LYS A 90 2.85 10.69 16.91
N ASN A 91 2.57 10.82 18.21
CA ASN A 91 3.58 11.20 19.21
C ASN A 91 4.66 10.13 19.43
N TYR A 92 4.43 8.91 18.94
CA TYR A 92 5.35 7.77 19.05
C TYR A 92 5.87 7.31 17.68
N HIS A 93 5.59 8.05 16.61
CA HIS A 93 5.93 7.69 15.22
C HIS A 93 5.41 6.29 14.83
N GLN A 94 4.28 5.90 15.41
CA GLN A 94 3.68 4.60 15.21
C GLN A 94 2.57 4.67 14.17
N ARG A 95 2.63 3.73 13.23
CA ARG A 95 1.75 3.69 12.06
C ARG A 95 1.19 2.29 11.87
N THR A 96 -0.08 2.16 11.54
CA THR A 96 -0.72 0.91 11.11
C THR A 96 -0.62 0.79 9.59
N VAL A 97 -0.79 -0.43 9.09
CA VAL A 97 -0.78 -0.72 7.64
C VAL A 97 -1.94 -1.64 7.31
N VAL A 98 -2.66 -1.31 6.24
CA VAL A 98 -3.70 -2.17 5.67
C VAL A 98 -3.55 -2.24 4.15
N ALA A 99 -3.94 -3.37 3.55
CA ALA A 99 -4.21 -3.45 2.12
C ALA A 99 -5.71 -3.27 1.87
N ILE A 100 -6.08 -2.38 0.96
CA ILE A 100 -7.46 -2.12 0.55
C ILE A 100 -7.63 -2.65 -0.86
N ASP A 101 -8.51 -3.61 -1.04
CA ASP A 101 -8.87 -4.12 -2.36
C ASP A 101 -9.72 -3.08 -3.10
N THR A 102 -9.22 -2.53 -4.21
CA THR A 102 -9.97 -1.51 -4.97
C THR A 102 -11.13 -2.09 -5.78
N GLN A 103 -11.21 -3.41 -5.94
CA GLN A 103 -12.28 -4.08 -6.69
C GLN A 103 -13.46 -4.45 -5.78
N THR A 104 -13.21 -4.70 -4.49
CA THR A 104 -14.24 -5.13 -3.52
C THR A 104 -14.46 -4.17 -2.36
N GLY A 105 -13.53 -3.26 -2.12
CA GLY A 105 -13.52 -2.34 -0.98
C GLY A 105 -13.26 -3.03 0.37
N VAL A 106 -12.79 -4.27 0.37
CA VAL A 106 -12.42 -5.00 1.59
C VAL A 106 -11.03 -4.59 2.05
N VAL A 107 -10.86 -4.42 3.36
CA VAL A 107 -9.62 -3.99 4.01
C VAL A 107 -9.00 -5.14 4.79
N TYR A 108 -7.70 -5.35 4.59
CA TYR A 108 -6.91 -6.42 5.20
C TYR A 108 -5.78 -5.83 6.04
N PRO A 109 -5.86 -5.88 7.37
CA PRO A 109 -4.79 -5.37 8.22
C PRO A 109 -3.53 -6.24 8.20
N LEU A 110 -2.37 -5.60 8.27
CA LEU A 110 -1.10 -6.27 8.56
C LEU A 110 -1.12 -6.78 10.02
N PRO A 111 -0.64 -8.00 10.35
CA PRO A 111 -0.76 -8.60 11.68
C PRO A 111 0.26 -8.03 12.68
N ILE A 112 0.21 -6.72 12.88
CA ILE A 112 0.96 -5.94 13.87
C ILE A 112 0.03 -4.85 14.45
N ASP A 113 0.35 -4.35 15.63
CA ASP A 113 -0.36 -3.17 16.17
C ASP A 113 0.09 -1.89 15.47
N ALA A 114 1.40 -1.74 15.27
CA ALA A 114 1.98 -0.59 14.58
C ALA A 114 3.44 -0.86 14.19
N PHE A 115 4.00 -0.02 13.33
CA PHE A 115 5.44 0.08 13.13
C PHE A 115 5.93 1.52 13.31
N SER A 116 7.21 1.66 13.63
CA SER A 116 7.93 2.92 13.82
C SER A 116 9.39 2.78 13.39
N GLY A 117 10.18 3.84 13.55
CA GLY A 117 11.62 3.78 13.36
C GLY A 117 12.32 2.92 14.42
N TYR A 118 13.64 2.81 14.33
CA TYR A 118 14.42 2.09 15.33
C TYR A 118 14.38 2.85 16.67
N MET A 119 13.98 2.16 17.74
CA MET A 119 13.97 2.63 19.12
C MET A 119 15.40 2.72 19.69
N ARG A 120 16.30 1.81 19.33
CA ARG A 120 17.72 1.80 19.77
C ARG A 120 17.87 1.94 21.29
N GLY A 121 17.16 1.10 22.04
CA GLY A 121 17.17 1.08 23.51
C GLY A 121 16.38 2.21 24.20
N ARG A 122 15.63 3.02 23.44
CA ARG A 122 14.70 4.02 24.00
C ARG A 122 13.32 3.43 24.22
N ARG A 123 12.48 4.17 24.96
CA ARG A 123 11.06 3.82 25.15
C ARG A 123 10.22 3.98 23.88
N THR A 124 10.63 4.85 22.96
CA THR A 124 9.91 5.17 21.72
C THR A 124 10.90 5.49 20.60
N ALA A 125 10.49 5.32 19.35
CA ALA A 125 11.26 5.78 18.19
C ALA A 125 11.33 7.31 18.13
N LYS A 126 12.32 7.85 17.40
CA LYS A 126 12.45 9.29 17.12
C LYS A 126 11.94 9.70 15.74
N ASP A 127 11.64 8.71 14.92
CA ASP A 127 11.31 8.84 13.52
C ASP A 127 10.36 7.71 13.12
N ASP A 128 9.76 7.89 11.95
CA ASP A 128 8.92 6.87 11.34
C ASP A 128 9.77 5.73 10.76
N GLY A 129 9.19 4.53 10.75
CA GLY A 129 9.84 3.38 10.13
C GLY A 129 9.86 3.50 8.61
N ARG A 130 10.80 2.79 7.98
CA ARG A 130 10.79 2.67 6.52
C ARG A 130 9.94 1.47 6.13
N ILE A 131 9.02 1.69 5.20
CA ILE A 131 8.21 0.63 4.59
C ILE A 131 8.42 0.63 3.08
N THR A 132 8.57 -0.55 2.49
CA THR A 132 8.76 -0.74 1.05
C THR A 132 7.74 -1.71 0.51
N TYR A 133 7.10 -1.33 -0.58
CA TYR A 133 6.07 -2.08 -1.30
C TYR A 133 6.00 -1.53 -2.73
N SER A 134 5.34 -2.24 -3.63
CA SER A 134 5.18 -1.81 -5.01
C SER A 134 3.93 -2.38 -5.64
N LEU A 135 3.48 -1.76 -6.73
CA LEU A 135 2.36 -2.22 -7.54
C LEU A 135 2.59 -3.66 -8.03
N ASP A 136 3.81 -4.00 -8.45
CA ASP A 136 4.12 -5.29 -9.10
C ASP A 136 4.55 -6.39 -8.11
N SER A 137 4.35 -6.18 -6.81
CA SER A 137 4.76 -7.13 -5.76
C SER A 137 3.65 -7.30 -4.74
N ASN A 138 3.46 -8.52 -4.26
CA ASN A 138 2.61 -8.81 -3.11
C ASN A 138 3.35 -8.70 -1.78
N LYS A 139 4.60 -8.23 -1.77
CA LYS A 139 5.44 -8.14 -0.58
C LYS A 139 5.48 -6.72 0.01
N VAL A 140 5.37 -6.65 1.33
CA VAL A 140 5.57 -5.45 2.13
C VAL A 140 6.72 -5.73 3.10
N CYS A 141 7.73 -4.85 3.14
CA CYS A 141 8.81 -4.96 4.11
C CYS A 141 8.93 -3.69 4.96
N ILE A 142 9.07 -3.86 6.26
CA ILE A 142 9.27 -2.80 7.26
C ILE A 142 10.70 -2.91 7.79
N SER A 143 11.41 -1.79 7.82
CA SER A 143 12.71 -1.64 8.48
C SER A 143 12.56 -0.63 9.61
N GLY A 144 12.66 -1.09 10.84
CA GLY A 144 12.43 -0.28 12.04
C GLY A 144 12.03 -1.14 13.23
N ALA A 145 11.10 -0.64 14.04
CA ALA A 145 10.48 -1.40 15.12
C ALA A 145 9.02 -1.73 14.80
N ILE A 146 8.59 -2.96 15.02
CA ILE A 146 7.17 -3.35 15.01
C ILE A 146 6.69 -3.53 16.46
N LEU A 147 5.46 -3.12 16.73
CA LEU A 147 4.73 -3.43 17.95
C LEU A 147 3.77 -4.57 17.66
N VAL A 148 3.88 -5.65 18.43
CA VAL A 148 2.97 -6.79 18.37
C VAL A 148 2.69 -7.19 19.81
N TYR A 149 1.41 -7.26 20.19
CA TYR A 149 0.98 -7.78 21.48
C TYR A 149 1.83 -7.28 22.67
N ARG A 150 1.95 -5.94 22.79
CA ARG A 150 2.69 -5.24 23.87
C ARG A 150 4.22 -5.40 23.83
N ALA A 151 4.79 -6.10 22.85
CA ALA A 151 6.22 -6.26 22.66
C ALA A 151 6.71 -5.52 21.42
N PHE A 152 7.90 -4.92 21.51
CA PHE A 152 8.58 -4.36 20.35
C PHE A 152 9.66 -5.30 19.85
N GLU A 153 9.73 -5.45 18.55
CA GLU A 153 10.83 -6.10 17.85
C GLU A 153 11.49 -5.12 16.88
N GLU A 154 12.83 -5.10 16.82
CA GLU A 154 13.58 -4.26 15.88
C GLU A 154 14.22 -5.10 14.79
N GLY A 155 14.12 -4.68 13.53
CA GLY A 155 14.70 -5.43 12.42
C GLY A 155 14.13 -5.08 11.05
N ASN A 156 14.23 -6.07 10.16
CA ASN A 156 13.63 -6.04 8.82
C ASN A 156 12.57 -7.14 8.74
N PHE A 157 11.31 -6.74 8.65
CA PHE A 157 10.15 -7.63 8.72
C PHE A 157 9.44 -7.61 7.37
N CYS A 158 9.37 -8.76 6.70
CA CYS A 158 8.73 -8.86 5.40
C CYS A 158 7.51 -9.78 5.46
N PHE A 159 6.45 -9.34 4.81
CA PHE A 159 5.17 -10.02 4.73
C PHE A 159 4.74 -10.12 3.27
N ASP A 160 4.27 -11.30 2.87
CA ASP A 160 3.66 -11.54 1.56
C ASP A 160 2.13 -11.55 1.74
N PHE A 161 1.42 -10.81 0.89
CA PHE A 161 -0.04 -10.83 0.84
C PHE A 161 -0.49 -11.99 -0.06
N VAL A 162 -1.19 -12.97 0.52
CA VAL A 162 -1.58 -14.20 -0.16
C VAL A 162 -3.07 -14.46 0.09
N GLY A 163 -3.86 -14.38 -0.97
CA GLY A 163 -5.32 -14.43 -0.89
C GLY A 163 -5.84 -13.19 -0.18
N ASP A 164 -6.22 -13.35 1.07
CA ASP A 164 -6.91 -12.37 1.92
C ASP A 164 -6.22 -12.16 3.27
N LYS A 165 -4.92 -12.48 3.35
CA LYS A 165 -4.10 -12.25 4.55
C LYS A 165 -2.63 -12.04 4.22
N PHE A 166 -1.94 -11.39 5.14
CA PHE A 166 -0.48 -11.34 5.14
C PHE A 166 0.11 -12.58 5.82
N VAL A 167 1.16 -13.14 5.23
CA VAL A 167 1.99 -14.24 5.74
C VAL A 167 3.47 -13.84 5.68
N GLY A 168 4.40 -14.67 6.14
CA GLY A 168 5.84 -14.37 6.09
C GLY A 168 6.44 -14.24 7.49
N HIS A 169 6.97 -13.07 7.85
CA HIS A 169 7.44 -12.82 9.21
C HIS A 169 6.30 -13.12 10.20
N HIS A 170 6.58 -14.00 11.15
CA HIS A 170 5.58 -14.54 12.06
C HIS A 170 5.45 -13.63 13.28
N THR A 171 4.21 -13.26 13.62
CA THR A 171 3.89 -12.42 14.77
C THR A 171 2.96 -13.16 15.73
N ASP A 172 2.85 -12.69 16.97
CA ASP A 172 1.98 -13.30 17.98
C ASP A 172 0.50 -13.39 17.56
N TYR A 173 0.06 -12.58 16.61
CA TYR A 173 -1.31 -12.65 16.07
C TYR A 173 -1.51 -13.77 15.06
N MET A 174 -0.44 -14.39 14.57
CA MET A 174 -0.52 -15.41 13.51
C MET A 174 -0.55 -16.84 14.05
N TYR A 175 -0.47 -17.02 15.37
CA TYR A 175 -0.70 -18.31 16.02
C TYR A 175 -2.21 -18.68 15.95
N PRO A 176 -2.52 -19.98 15.79
CA PRO A 176 -3.89 -20.47 15.71
C PRO A 176 -4.67 -20.34 17.03
#